data_AF-A0A7G9Z723-F1
#
_entry.id   AF-A0A7G9Z723-F1
#
_cell.length_a   1.000
_cell.length_b   1.000
_cell.length_c   1.000
_cell.angle_alpha   90.00
_cell.angle_beta   90.00
_cell.angle_gamma   90.00
#
_symmetry.space_group_name_H-M   'P 1'
#
loop_
_entity.id
_entity.type
_entity.pdbx_description
1 polymer ?
#
loop_
_entity_poly.entity_id
_entity_poly.type
_entity_poly.pdbx_seq_one_letter_code
_entity_poly.pdbx_strand_id
1 'polypeptide(L)'
;MMQRVEILAEKVRAVLTRNRARDVYDLWFLLKKGTRFELNLVNEKLKYYTRVFEKEVFMERIKRTEEYWEPELKPLVIGRLPRFEVVYNDIKAVLKDLI
;
A
#
# COMPACT_ATOMS: atom_id res chain seq x y z
N MET A 1 -15.66 -12.04 0.65
CA MET A 1 -14.35 -12.10 1.34
C MET A 1 -13.18 -11.96 0.35
N MET A 2 -13.20 -12.65 -0.82
CA MET A 2 -12.16 -12.54 -1.86
C MET A 2 -11.96 -11.14 -2.47
N GLN A 3 -13.02 -10.33 -2.65
CA GLN A 3 -12.91 -9.02 -3.31
C GLN A 3 -11.96 -8.04 -2.60
N ARG A 4 -11.89 -8.04 -1.26
CA ARG A 4 -11.01 -7.11 -0.53
C ARG A 4 -9.53 -7.44 -0.73
N VAL A 5 -9.19 -8.74 -0.81
CA VAL A 5 -7.83 -9.22 -1.05
C VAL A 5 -7.38 -8.86 -2.48
N GLU A 6 -8.26 -9.00 -3.47
CA GLU A 6 -8.04 -8.50 -4.84
C GLU A 6 -7.79 -6.99 -4.89
N ILE A 7 -8.64 -6.20 -4.21
CA ILE A 7 -8.46 -4.74 -4.14
C ILE A 7 -7.11 -4.40 -3.49
N LEU A 8 -6.74 -5.10 -2.41
CA LEU A 8 -5.47 -4.90 -1.74
C LEU A 8 -4.29 -5.20 -2.67
N ALA A 9 -4.32 -6.33 -3.40
CA ALA A 9 -3.27 -6.67 -4.35
C ALA A 9 -3.14 -5.63 -5.47
N GLU A 10 -4.27 -5.11 -5.97
CA GLU A 10 -4.26 -3.99 -6.93
C GLU A 10 -3.67 -2.71 -6.34
N LYS A 11 -3.91 -2.43 -5.05
CA LYS A 11 -3.30 -1.28 -4.38
C LYS A 11 -1.78 -1.43 -4.24
N VAL A 12 -1.28 -2.62 -3.93
CA VAL A 12 0.16 -2.91 -3.94
C VAL A 12 0.77 -2.63 -5.32
N ARG A 13 0.14 -3.15 -6.38
CA ARG A 13 0.56 -2.87 -7.76
C ARG A 13 0.51 -1.36 -8.07
N ALA A 14 -0.54 -0.66 -7.65
CA ALA A 14 -0.69 0.77 -7.88
C ALA A 14 0.42 1.59 -7.20
N VAL A 15 0.77 1.27 -5.95
CA VAL A 15 1.90 1.92 -5.24
C VAL A 15 3.21 1.71 -6.01
N LEU A 16 3.46 0.51 -6.53
CA LEU A 16 4.67 0.19 -7.30
C LEU A 16 4.76 0.89 -8.67
N THR A 17 3.63 1.37 -9.20
CA THR A 17 3.53 1.88 -10.58
C THR A 17 3.12 3.36 -10.70
N ARG A 18 2.44 3.95 -9.71
CA ARG A 18 1.79 5.27 -9.83
C ARG A 18 2.27 6.33 -8.83
N ASN A 19 3.01 5.96 -7.78
CA ASN A 19 3.59 6.88 -6.78
C ASN A 19 2.61 7.95 -6.22
N ARG A 20 1.42 7.51 -5.76
CA ARG A 20 0.38 8.38 -5.17
C ARG A 20 0.17 8.06 -3.69
N ALA A 21 0.01 9.09 -2.85
CA ALA A 21 -0.24 8.93 -1.42
C ALA A 21 -1.59 8.25 -1.14
N ARG A 22 -2.61 8.51 -1.98
CA ARG A 22 -3.93 7.86 -1.88
C ARG A 22 -3.86 6.34 -1.96
N ASP A 23 -3.04 5.79 -2.85
CA ASP A 23 -2.94 4.33 -2.99
C ASP A 23 -2.31 3.69 -1.75
N VAL A 24 -1.34 4.37 -1.12
CA VAL A 24 -0.74 3.96 0.16
C VAL A 24 -1.76 4.04 1.29
N TYR A 25 -2.56 5.10 1.36
CA TYR A 25 -3.62 5.25 2.35
C TYR A 25 -4.67 4.14 2.25
N ASP A 26 -5.18 3.89 1.04
CA ASP A 26 -6.19 2.85 0.79
C ASP A 26 -5.65 1.46 1.14
N LEU A 27 -4.40 1.17 0.78
CA LEU A 27 -3.71 -0.06 1.16
C LEU A 27 -3.65 -0.23 2.68
N TRP A 28 -3.14 0.78 3.40
CA TRP A 28 -3.04 0.75 4.86
C TRP A 28 -4.42 0.57 5.50
N PHE A 29 -5.43 1.26 5.00
CA PHE A 29 -6.79 1.13 5.50
C PHE A 29 -7.32 -0.30 5.35
N LEU A 30 -7.11 -0.94 4.20
CA LEU A 30 -7.49 -2.34 3.98
C LEU A 30 -6.76 -3.29 4.93
N LEU A 31 -5.46 -3.07 5.15
CA LEU A 31 -4.66 -3.84 6.10
C LEU A 31 -5.19 -3.69 7.54
N LYS A 32 -5.49 -2.46 7.99
CA LYS A 32 -6.08 -2.21 9.31
C LYS A 32 -7.46 -2.85 9.49
N LYS A 33 -8.20 -3.06 8.40
CA LYS A 33 -9.47 -3.80 8.40
C LYS A 33 -9.31 -5.32 8.39
N GLY A 34 -8.08 -5.83 8.53
CA GLY A 34 -7.78 -7.26 8.56
C GLY A 34 -7.77 -7.91 7.18
N THR A 35 -7.65 -7.13 6.10
CA THR A 35 -7.49 -7.72 4.76
C THR A 35 -6.09 -8.33 4.66
N ARG A 36 -6.02 -9.61 4.34
CA ARG A 36 -4.75 -10.33 4.23
C ARG A 36 -3.97 -9.90 2.98
N PHE A 37 -2.67 -9.72 3.16
CA PHE A 37 -1.72 -9.58 2.06
C PHE A 37 -1.41 -10.97 1.50
N GLU A 38 -1.72 -11.19 0.22
CA GLU A 38 -1.47 -12.46 -0.47
C GLU A 38 -0.40 -12.25 -1.56
N LEU A 39 0.83 -12.67 -1.27
CA LEU A 39 1.98 -12.45 -2.16
C LEU A 39 1.77 -13.04 -3.56
N ASN A 40 1.15 -14.22 -3.66
CA ASN A 40 0.85 -14.86 -4.94
C ASN A 40 -0.04 -13.96 -5.79
N LEU A 41 -1.09 -13.38 -5.21
CA LEU A 41 -2.00 -12.53 -5.95
C LEU A 41 -1.34 -11.22 -6.37
N VAL A 42 -0.53 -10.61 -5.50
CA VAL A 42 0.28 -9.43 -5.84
C VAL A 42 1.19 -9.74 -7.04
N ASN A 43 1.87 -10.88 -7.03
CA ASN A 43 2.73 -11.29 -8.13
C ASN A 43 1.94 -11.53 -9.43
N GLU A 44 0.75 -12.14 -9.38
CA GLU A 44 -0.13 -12.23 -10.55
C GLU A 44 -0.45 -10.84 -11.14
N LYS A 45 -0.72 -9.84 -10.30
CA LYS A 45 -0.96 -8.46 -10.76
C LYS A 45 0.28 -7.81 -11.37
N LEU A 46 1.48 -8.14 -10.87
CA LEU A 46 2.74 -7.59 -11.35
C LEU A 46 3.27 -8.27 -12.63
N LYS A 47 2.79 -9.48 -12.97
CA LYS A 47 3.15 -10.16 -14.23
C LYS A 47 2.86 -9.32 -15.47
N TYR A 48 1.76 -8.55 -15.48
CA TYR A 48 1.43 -7.62 -16.57
C TYR A 48 2.45 -6.49 -16.76
N TYR A 49 3.34 -6.31 -15.79
CA TYR A 49 4.41 -5.30 -15.78
C TYR A 49 5.80 -5.95 -15.80
N THR A 50 5.89 -7.27 -16.01
CA THR A 50 7.13 -8.06 -16.00
C THR A 50 7.94 -7.84 -14.72
N ARG A 51 7.25 -7.78 -13.57
CA ARG A 51 7.85 -7.55 -12.24
C ARG A 51 7.43 -8.61 -11.24
N VAL A 52 8.24 -8.76 -10.20
CA VAL A 52 7.94 -9.54 -8.99
C VAL A 52 7.91 -8.58 -7.80
N PHE A 53 7.15 -8.91 -6.77
CA PHE A 53 7.12 -8.12 -5.56
C PHE A 53 8.47 -8.21 -4.83
N GLU A 54 9.06 -7.04 -4.59
CA GLU A 54 10.27 -6.87 -3.79
C GLU A 54 9.95 -5.91 -2.64
N LYS A 55 10.14 -6.38 -1.40
CA LYS A 55 9.75 -5.65 -0.20
C LYS A 55 10.47 -4.32 -0.08
N GLU A 56 11.77 -4.29 -0.38
CA GLU A 56 12.63 -3.12 -0.27
C GLU A 56 12.18 -2.04 -1.25
N VAL A 57 11.94 -2.42 -2.51
CA VAL A 57 11.42 -1.53 -3.56
C VAL A 57 10.04 -1.01 -3.18
N PHE A 58 9.18 -1.85 -2.63
CA PHE A 58 7.86 -1.46 -2.20
C PHE A 58 7.89 -0.43 -1.06
N MET A 59 8.71 -0.68 -0.03
CA MET A 59 8.87 0.24 1.09
C MET A 59 9.51 1.56 0.67
N GLU A 60 10.44 1.53 -0.29
CA GLU A 60 11.02 2.74 -0.87
C GLU A 60 9.95 3.56 -1.61
N ARG A 61 9.11 2.90 -2.42
CA ARG A 61 7.99 3.56 -3.13
C ARG A 61 7.00 4.21 -2.17
N ILE A 62 6.66 3.54 -1.08
CA ILE A 62 5.82 4.14 -0.03
C ILE A 62 6.51 5.37 0.55
N LYS A 63 7.81 5.27 0.90
CA LYS A 63 8.58 6.39 1.47
C LYS A 63 8.57 7.63 0.58
N ARG A 64 8.70 7.44 -0.74
CA ARG A 64 8.63 8.56 -1.72
C ARG A 64 7.30 9.29 -1.75
N THR A 65 6.22 8.72 -1.18
CA THR A 65 4.92 9.41 -1.09
C THR A 65 4.78 10.33 0.12
N GLU A 66 5.75 10.33 1.04
CA GLU A 66 5.74 11.16 2.25
C GLU A 66 5.56 12.65 1.93
N GLU A 67 6.29 13.16 0.94
CA GLU A 67 6.23 14.56 0.52
C GLU A 67 4.84 14.98 0.00
N TYR A 68 4.08 14.04 -0.55
CA TYR A 68 2.73 14.26 -1.09
C TYR A 68 1.63 13.82 -0.13
N TRP A 69 1.97 13.30 1.04
CA TRP A 69 1.02 12.67 1.95
C TRP A 69 -0.09 13.64 2.38
N GLU A 70 0.29 14.76 2.99
CA GLU A 70 -0.70 15.75 3.42
C GLU A 70 -1.36 16.49 2.25
N PRO A 71 -0.62 17.01 1.25
CA PRO A 71 -1.24 17.75 0.15
C PRO A 71 -2.27 16.93 -0.64
N GLU A 72 -2.01 15.64 -0.89
CA GLU A 72 -2.96 14.80 -1.63
C GLU A 72 -4.14 14.33 -0.77
N LEU A 73 -3.94 14.05 0.52
CA LEU A 73 -4.96 13.39 1.35
C LEU A 73 -5.84 14.34 2.14
N LYS A 74 -5.34 15.51 2.56
CA LYS A 74 -6.16 16.49 3.31
C LYS A 74 -7.48 16.86 2.62
N PRO A 75 -7.53 17.05 1.28
CA PRO A 75 -8.79 17.37 0.60
C PRO A 75 -9.76 16.19 0.47
N LEU A 76 -9.30 14.95 0.71
CA LEU A 76 -10.04 13.73 0.41
C LEU A 76 -10.50 12.99 1.66
N VAL A 77 -9.71 13.06 2.73
CA VAL A 77 -9.96 12.37 3.98
C VAL A 77 -10.80 13.26 4.88
N ILE A 78 -12.01 12.82 5.17
CA ILE A 78 -12.89 13.49 6.14
C ILE A 78 -12.47 13.05 7.54
N GLY A 79 -12.04 14.02 8.36
CA GLY A 79 -11.62 13.79 9.75
C GLY A 79 -10.09 13.77 9.91
N ARG A 80 -9.60 12.97 10.86
CA ARG A 80 -8.18 12.97 11.24
C ARG A 80 -7.35 12.14 10.26
N LEU A 81 -6.54 12.81 9.44
CA LEU A 81 -5.49 12.19 8.64
C LEU A 81 -4.38 11.66 9.58
N PRO A 82 -4.06 10.35 9.58
CA PRO A 82 -2.91 9.84 10.30
C PRO A 82 -1.61 10.43 9.75
N ARG A 83 -0.64 10.60 10.65
CA ARG A 83 0.74 10.93 10.29
C ARG A 83 1.32 9.85 9.38
N PHE A 84 2.09 10.27 8.37
CA PHE A 84 2.70 9.36 7.41
C PHE A 84 3.52 8.27 8.10
N GLU A 85 4.30 8.63 9.12
CA GLU A 85 5.21 7.71 9.81
C GLU A 85 4.44 6.59 10.54
N VAL A 86 3.24 6.87 11.03
CA VAL A 86 2.37 5.85 11.65
C VAL A 86 1.94 4.83 10.59
N VAL A 87 1.48 5.31 9.43
CA VAL A 87 1.06 4.46 8.31
C VAL A 87 2.23 3.63 7.79
N TYR A 88 3.39 4.27 7.58
CA TYR A 88 4.60 3.61 7.11
C TYR A 88 5.03 2.48 8.04
N ASN A 89 5.04 2.72 9.35
CA ASN A 89 5.43 1.73 10.35
C ASN A 89 4.41 0.60 10.48
N ASP A 90 3.10 0.90 10.39
CA ASP A 90 2.04 -0.12 10.36
C ASP A 90 2.23 -1.08 9.17
N ILE A 91 2.44 -0.54 7.96
CA ILE A 91 2.68 -1.38 6.77
C ILE A 91 3.97 -2.17 6.92
N LYS A 92 5.04 -1.54 7.40
CA LYS A 92 6.34 -2.20 7.63
C LYS A 92 6.22 -3.37 8.61
N ALA A 93 5.40 -3.23 9.66
CA ALA A 93 5.14 -4.30 10.62
C ALA A 93 4.45 -5.49 9.96
N VAL A 94 3.39 -5.27 9.19
CA VAL A 94 2.70 -6.35 8.45
C VAL A 94 3.66 -7.09 7.52
N LEU A 95 4.54 -6.37 6.82
CA LEU A 95 5.50 -6.97 5.89
C LEU A 95 6.71 -7.63 6.57
N LYS A 96 6.93 -7.43 7.88
CA LYS A 96 7.96 -8.18 8.63
C LYS A 96 7.56 -9.64 8.80
N ASP A 97 6.27 -9.92 8.94
CA ASP A 97 5.77 -11.27 9.21
C ASP A 97 5.55 -12.11 7.94
N LEU A 98 5.87 -11.55 6.77
CA LEU A 98 5.60 -12.14 5.45
C LEU A 98 6.82 -12.83 4.80
N ILE A 99 8.00 -12.80 5.44
CA ILE A 99 9.25 -13.43 4.96
C ILE A 99 10.00 -14.03 6.14
#